data_AF-A0A3L7R299-F1
#
_entry.id   AF-A0A3L7R299-F1
#
_cell.length_a   1.000
_cell.length_b   1.000
_cell.length_c   1.000
_cell.angle_alpha   90.00
_cell.angle_beta   90.00
_cell.angle_gamma   90.00
#
_symmetry.space_group_name_H-M   'P 1'
#
loop_
_entity.id
_entity.type
_entity.pdbx_description
1 polymer ?
#
loop_
_entity_poly.entity_id
_entity_poly.type
_entity_poly.pdbx_seq_one_letter_code
_entity_poly.pdbx_strand_id
1 'polypeptide(L)'
;MRPWISRARRAFPFALSGAAMTMFMASGLPLLLAMRGIGPGAQTFSYWKSEYDSSLEPPAQGYAFIEVNRGFLADTYLVNRAGRLGESLDRWPTGGLRERDSESTRVHHPPHSVITEAPLAEVDDFYSIGTTLTGWPFRAFASESWHRLKNGGASALPEFRCATHLGVVDGRDLLIPHRPLVAGIVADLAFWTSASWAAVAFPLALRRRKREKYGKCVDCGHALDPHAVTRLPRCPECGISLPHDPLGFVRSPEMHFQNAYVWFIFISSLDIMLTWKILDMNGVEVNPVAALIINDWGMQGAVAFKFALVMWVIVMCELLARLRRSAGRFLAIAAIIISALPVVWSLALLTLHTFMPSVFE
;
A
#
# COMPACT_ATOMS: atom_id res chain seq x y z
N MET A 1 -2.22 41.60 0.95
CA MET A 1 -2.00 40.28 1.60
C MET A 1 -1.49 39.31 0.55
N ARG A 2 -0.33 38.65 0.75
CA ARG A 2 0.28 37.82 -0.31
C ARG A 2 -0.59 36.57 -0.59
N PRO A 3 -0.87 36.23 -1.87
CA PRO A 3 -1.80 35.15 -2.24
C PRO A 3 -1.40 33.76 -1.71
N TRP A 4 -0.13 33.55 -1.34
CA TRP A 4 0.32 32.30 -0.73
C TRP A 4 -0.20 32.09 0.70
N ILE A 5 -0.42 33.16 1.49
CA ILE A 5 -0.91 33.06 2.87
C ILE A 5 -2.34 32.51 2.92
N SER A 6 -3.19 32.90 1.97
CA SER A 6 -4.58 32.41 1.90
C SER A 6 -4.67 30.96 1.40
N ARG A 7 -3.69 30.49 0.63
CA ARG A 7 -3.57 29.08 0.24
C ARG A 7 -3.07 28.24 1.42
N ALA A 8 -2.05 28.72 2.13
CA ALA A 8 -1.53 28.06 3.32
C ALA A 8 -2.61 27.89 4.41
N ARG A 9 -3.39 28.94 4.70
CA ARG A 9 -4.52 28.87 5.65
C ARG A 9 -5.57 27.84 5.27
N ARG A 10 -5.83 27.63 3.97
CA ARG A 10 -6.78 26.63 3.48
C ARG A 10 -6.22 25.21 3.56
N ALA A 11 -4.91 25.04 3.40
CA ALA A 11 -4.24 23.75 3.46
C ALA A 11 -4.00 23.27 4.91
N PHE A 12 -3.78 24.20 5.84
CA PHE A 12 -3.44 23.92 7.24
C PHE A 12 -4.31 22.86 7.95
N PRO A 13 -5.65 22.90 7.92
CA PRO A 13 -6.45 21.89 8.61
C PRO A 13 -6.23 20.48 8.06
N PHE A 14 -5.93 20.34 6.76
CA PHE A 14 -5.65 19.04 6.16
C PHE A 14 -4.27 18.51 6.56
N ALA A 15 -3.28 19.40 6.64
CA ALA A 15 -1.95 19.03 7.12
C ALA A 15 -1.98 18.61 8.60
N LEU A 16 -2.74 19.33 9.43
CA LEU A 16 -2.93 18.97 10.85
C LEU A 16 -3.67 17.63 10.99
N SER A 17 -4.72 17.41 10.20
CA SER A 17 -5.43 16.12 10.13
C SER A 17 -4.51 14.98 9.68
N GLY A 18 -3.68 15.23 8.66
CA GLY A 18 -2.68 14.27 8.19
C GLY A 18 -1.70 13.87 9.28
N ALA A 19 -1.13 14.85 9.99
CA ALA A 19 -0.22 14.59 11.10
C ALA A 19 -0.88 13.81 12.24
N ALA A 20 -2.11 14.18 12.63
CA ALA A 20 -2.86 13.46 13.65
C ALA A 20 -3.15 12.00 13.24
N MET A 21 -3.50 11.76 11.98
CA MET A 21 -3.75 10.41 11.47
C MET A 21 -2.47 9.57 11.38
N THR A 22 -1.34 10.15 10.97
CA THR A 22 -0.04 9.48 10.99
C THR A 22 0.32 9.01 12.40
N MET A 23 0.19 9.88 13.40
CA MET A 23 0.46 9.52 14.80
C MET A 23 -0.53 8.47 15.33
N PHE A 24 -1.81 8.60 14.97
CA PHE A 24 -2.82 7.61 15.33
C PHE A 24 -2.53 6.24 14.71
N MET A 25 -2.15 6.17 13.44
CA MET A 25 -1.83 4.90 12.77
C MET A 25 -0.51 4.28 13.25
N ALA A 26 0.45 5.10 13.68
CA ALA A 26 1.73 4.63 14.20
C ALA A 26 1.64 4.07 15.63
N SER A 27 0.84 4.70 16.49
CA SER A 27 0.83 4.37 17.94
C SER A 27 -0.58 4.09 18.48
N GLY A 28 -1.59 4.86 18.06
CA GLY A 28 -2.94 4.75 18.59
C GLY A 28 -3.69 3.49 18.15
N LEU A 29 -3.68 3.18 16.86
CA LEU A 29 -4.38 2.02 16.31
C LEU A 29 -3.75 0.68 16.75
N PRO A 30 -2.42 0.49 16.72
CA PRO A 30 -1.80 -0.71 17.27
C PRO A 30 -2.16 -0.92 18.75
N LEU A 31 -2.14 0.16 19.54
CA LEU A 31 -2.51 0.12 20.96
C LEU A 31 -3.97 -0.29 21.15
N LEU A 32 -4.90 0.29 20.39
CA LEU A 32 -6.33 -0.04 20.47
C LEU A 32 -6.62 -1.48 20.06
N LEU A 33 -5.92 -2.00 19.06
CA LEU A 33 -6.08 -3.40 18.63
C LEU A 33 -5.52 -4.36 19.66
N ALA A 34 -4.32 -4.07 20.20
CA ALA A 34 -3.74 -4.84 21.29
C ALA A 34 -4.67 -4.89 22.51
N MET A 35 -5.24 -3.75 22.93
CA MET A 35 -6.20 -3.70 24.04
C MET A 35 -7.47 -4.54 23.81
N ARG A 36 -7.80 -4.86 22.56
CA ARG A 36 -8.93 -5.74 22.21
C ARG A 36 -8.57 -7.22 22.10
N GLY A 37 -7.34 -7.59 22.41
CA GLY A 37 -6.82 -8.95 22.14
C GLY A 37 -6.72 -9.26 20.65
N ILE A 38 -6.91 -8.25 19.79
CA ILE A 38 -6.67 -8.36 18.36
C ILE A 38 -5.18 -8.06 18.19
N GLY A 39 -4.36 -9.05 18.51
CA GLY A 39 -2.96 -9.04 18.09
C GLY A 39 -2.87 -8.91 16.57
N PRO A 40 -1.70 -8.61 16.00
CA PRO A 40 -1.49 -8.65 14.55
C PRO A 40 -1.95 -10.03 14.03
N GLY A 41 -3.16 -10.06 13.48
CA GLY A 41 -3.86 -11.28 13.08
C GLY A 41 -3.28 -11.82 11.78
N ALA A 42 -3.16 -13.15 11.69
CA ALA A 42 -2.65 -13.88 10.53
C ALA A 42 -1.26 -13.40 10.06
N GLN A 43 -0.24 -13.72 10.85
CA GLN A 43 1.14 -13.44 10.51
C GLN A 43 1.68 -14.55 9.59
N THR A 44 2.08 -14.18 8.38
CA THR A 44 2.92 -15.05 7.55
C THR A 44 4.32 -15.00 8.15
N PHE A 45 4.76 -16.12 8.71
CA PHE A 45 6.14 -16.26 9.19
C PHE A 45 7.03 -16.52 7.98
N SER A 46 7.94 -15.60 7.70
CA SER A 46 9.03 -15.81 6.74
C SER A 46 10.33 -15.97 7.53
N TYR A 47 10.97 -17.13 7.36
CA TYR A 47 12.26 -17.43 7.97
C TYR A 47 13.36 -17.24 6.94
N TRP A 48 14.42 -16.54 7.34
CA TRP A 48 15.52 -16.19 6.46
C TRP A 48 16.82 -16.78 7.03
N LYS A 49 17.44 -17.70 6.29
CA LYS A 49 18.74 -18.30 6.67
C LYS A 49 19.89 -17.49 6.09
N SER A 50 20.99 -17.42 6.83
CA SER A 50 22.28 -16.95 6.32
C SER A 50 22.81 -17.86 5.21
N GLU A 51 23.55 -17.28 4.26
CA GLU A 51 24.02 -17.87 2.99
C GLU A 51 24.84 -19.17 3.10
N TYR A 52 25.28 -19.54 4.30
CA TYR A 52 26.27 -20.60 4.52
C TYR A 52 25.73 -22.03 4.71
N ASP A 53 24.42 -22.27 4.70
CA ASP A 53 23.89 -23.62 4.93
C ASP A 53 22.71 -23.97 4.00
N SER A 54 22.97 -24.88 3.06
CA SER A 54 22.02 -25.38 2.06
C SER A 54 21.13 -26.53 2.57
N SER A 55 21.25 -26.94 3.84
CA SER A 55 20.44 -28.03 4.38
C SER A 55 18.99 -27.60 4.68
N LEU A 56 18.05 -28.43 4.23
CA LEU A 56 16.60 -28.16 4.13
C LEU A 56 15.81 -28.32 5.44
N GLU A 57 16.43 -28.61 6.57
CA GLU A 57 15.72 -28.76 7.85
C GLU A 57 15.46 -27.38 8.52
N PRO A 58 14.38 -27.20 9.30
CA PRO A 58 14.25 -26.03 10.18
C PRO A 58 15.55 -25.85 10.98
N PRO A 59 16.04 -24.62 11.17
CA PRO A 59 17.36 -24.41 11.76
C PRO A 59 17.41 -25.14 13.10
N ALA A 60 18.26 -26.17 13.18
CA ALA A 60 18.63 -26.74 14.47
C ALA A 60 19.15 -25.59 15.35
N GLN A 61 18.86 -25.65 16.65
CA GLN A 61 19.31 -24.64 17.61
C GLN A 61 20.81 -24.37 17.42
N GLY A 62 21.19 -23.15 16.99
CA GLY A 62 22.59 -22.76 16.81
C GLY A 62 22.90 -21.86 15.61
N TYR A 63 22.01 -21.73 14.61
CA TYR A 63 22.27 -20.87 13.45
C TYR A 63 21.82 -19.42 13.64
N ALA A 64 22.53 -18.48 13.00
CA ALA A 64 22.08 -17.10 12.87
C ALA A 64 20.96 -17.02 11.82
N PHE A 65 19.82 -16.44 12.20
CA PHE A 65 18.70 -16.25 11.30
C PHE A 65 17.97 -14.96 11.61
N ILE A 66 17.24 -14.44 10.62
CA ILE A 66 16.29 -13.36 10.81
C ILE A 66 14.91 -13.94 10.56
N GLU A 67 14.02 -13.76 11.51
CA GLU A 67 12.61 -14.07 11.37
C GLU A 67 11.87 -12.77 11.07
N VAL A 68 11.10 -12.75 9.99
CA VAL A 68 10.32 -11.58 9.60
C VAL A 68 8.86 -11.93 9.68
N ASN A 69 8.17 -11.10 10.44
CA ASN A 69 6.78 -11.21 10.74
C ASN A 69 6.07 -9.95 10.22
N ARG A 70 5.47 -10.07 9.04
CA ARG A 70 4.78 -8.95 8.38
C ARG A 70 3.34 -8.90 8.82
N GLY A 71 2.92 -7.74 9.28
CA GLY A 71 1.55 -7.46 9.66
C GLY A 71 1.01 -6.26 8.89
N PHE A 72 -0.31 -6.12 8.87
CA PHE A 72 -0.95 -4.99 8.22
C PHE A 72 -0.44 -3.65 8.75
N LEU A 73 -0.33 -3.51 10.08
CA LEU A 73 0.04 -2.25 10.74
C LEU A 73 1.50 -2.16 11.18
N ALA A 74 2.16 -3.31 11.32
CA ALA A 74 3.51 -3.39 11.85
C ALA A 74 4.25 -4.58 11.28
N ASP A 75 5.54 -4.42 11.05
CA ASP A 75 6.45 -5.49 10.68
C ASP A 75 7.45 -5.70 11.82
N THR A 76 7.66 -6.94 12.24
CA THR A 76 8.64 -7.29 13.27
C THR A 76 9.74 -8.14 12.65
N TYR A 77 10.98 -7.74 12.90
CA TYR A 77 12.20 -8.42 12.49
C TYR A 77 12.90 -8.93 13.74
N LEU A 78 13.00 -10.23 13.92
CA LEU A 78 13.72 -10.86 15.03
C LEU A 78 15.03 -11.44 14.52
N VAL A 79 16.13 -10.83 14.93
CA VAL A 79 17.48 -11.21 14.53
C VAL A 79 18.08 -12.06 15.64
N ASN A 80 18.34 -13.34 15.36
CA ASN A 80 18.96 -14.26 16.30
C ASN A 80 20.43 -14.48 15.94
N ARG A 81 21.31 -14.36 16.94
CA ARG A 81 22.74 -14.64 16.82
C ARG A 81 22.97 -16.16 16.76
N ALA A 82 23.93 -16.60 15.94
CA ALA A 82 24.40 -17.99 15.97
C ALA A 82 25.07 -18.26 17.32
N GLY A 83 24.73 -19.38 17.96
CA GLY A 83 25.27 -19.67 19.28
C GLY A 83 25.00 -21.10 19.72
N ARG A 84 26.03 -21.94 19.62
CA ARG A 84 26.21 -23.07 20.53
C ARG A 84 27.25 -22.61 21.55
N LEU A 85 26.99 -22.78 22.85
CA LEU A 85 27.98 -22.50 23.89
C LEU A 85 29.29 -23.24 23.57
N GLY A 86 30.33 -22.51 23.12
CA GLY A 86 31.69 -23.02 22.99
C GLY A 86 32.31 -23.09 21.59
N GLU A 87 31.61 -22.75 20.49
CA GLU A 87 32.21 -22.71 19.14
C GLU A 87 32.28 -21.28 18.58
N SER A 88 33.46 -20.90 18.08
CA SER A 88 33.90 -19.54 17.74
C SER A 88 33.28 -18.94 16.45
N LEU A 89 32.03 -19.24 16.13
CA LEU A 89 31.32 -18.65 14.99
C LEU A 89 30.26 -17.66 15.48
N ASP A 90 30.75 -16.66 16.21
CA ASP A 90 30.01 -15.51 16.71
C ASP A 90 29.71 -14.50 15.60
N ARG A 91 28.79 -14.84 14.71
CA ARG A 91 28.39 -13.92 13.64
C ARG A 91 26.90 -13.66 13.66
N TRP A 92 26.56 -12.38 13.78
CA TRP A 92 25.25 -11.85 13.43
C TRP A 92 25.00 -12.10 11.92
N PRO A 93 23.74 -12.28 11.49
CA PRO A 93 23.42 -12.48 10.08
C PRO A 93 23.61 -11.14 9.33
N THR A 94 24.79 -10.96 8.74
CA THR A 94 25.13 -9.77 7.94
C THR A 94 24.82 -9.92 6.45
N GLY A 95 24.52 -11.14 6.00
CA GLY A 95 24.20 -11.45 4.61
C GLY A 95 22.78 -11.05 4.18
N GLY A 96 22.54 -11.05 2.87
CA GLY A 96 21.19 -10.89 2.31
C GLY A 96 20.27 -12.03 2.77
N LEU A 97 19.03 -11.68 3.10
CA LEU A 97 18.01 -12.61 3.56
C LEU A 97 17.54 -13.45 2.37
N ARG A 98 17.60 -14.78 2.42
CA ARG A 98 16.98 -15.64 1.40
C ARG A 98 15.59 -16.08 1.83
N GLU A 99 14.57 -15.77 1.03
CA GLU A 99 13.19 -16.15 1.35
C GLU A 99 13.07 -17.64 1.13
N ARG A 100 12.58 -18.35 2.15
CA ARG A 100 12.24 -19.77 2.02
C ARG A 100 10.87 -19.89 1.36
N ASP A 101 10.79 -19.54 0.09
CA ASP A 101 9.62 -19.85 -0.75
C ASP A 101 10.00 -20.89 -1.81
N SER A 102 9.12 -21.86 -2.04
CA SER A 102 9.46 -23.24 -2.42
C SER A 102 10.19 -23.47 -3.76
N GLU A 103 10.36 -22.46 -4.62
CA GLU A 103 11.00 -22.62 -5.93
C GLU A 103 11.91 -21.47 -6.37
N SER A 104 11.96 -20.33 -5.66
CA SER A 104 12.80 -19.19 -6.08
C SER A 104 13.60 -18.58 -4.93
N THR A 105 14.93 -18.61 -5.05
CA THR A 105 15.83 -17.96 -4.09
C THR A 105 15.87 -16.46 -4.34
N ARG A 106 14.90 -15.71 -3.80
CA ARG A 106 14.99 -14.24 -3.79
C ARG A 106 15.81 -13.79 -2.59
N VAL A 107 16.82 -12.96 -2.86
CA VAL A 107 17.60 -12.30 -1.83
C VAL A 107 16.93 -10.97 -1.51
N HIS A 108 16.43 -10.83 -0.29
CA HIS A 108 15.88 -9.60 0.26
C HIS A 108 16.87 -8.98 1.24
N HIS A 109 17.02 -7.67 1.21
CA HIS A 109 17.76 -6.97 2.26
C HIS A 109 16.76 -6.43 3.29
N PRO A 110 17.03 -6.56 4.60
CA PRO A 110 16.19 -5.91 5.59
C PRO A 110 16.28 -4.39 5.35
N PRO A 111 15.19 -3.63 5.60
CA PRO A 111 15.24 -2.17 5.53
C PRO A 111 16.40 -1.64 6.38
N HIS A 112 17.04 -0.54 5.96
CA HIS A 112 18.14 0.08 6.72
C HIS A 112 17.74 0.50 8.15
N SER A 113 16.44 0.56 8.44
CA SER A 113 15.91 0.79 9.79
C SER A 113 15.94 -0.46 10.67
N VAL A 114 16.26 -1.65 10.18
CA VAL A 114 16.35 -2.85 11.00
C VAL A 114 17.77 -2.98 11.54
N ILE A 115 17.89 -3.16 12.86
CA ILE A 115 19.19 -3.42 13.48
C ILE A 115 19.49 -4.92 13.34
N THR A 116 20.53 -5.24 12.58
CA THR A 116 20.96 -6.62 12.31
C THR A 116 22.12 -7.08 13.17
N GLU A 117 22.80 -6.16 13.86
CA GLU A 117 23.98 -6.45 14.68
C GLU A 117 24.01 -5.59 15.93
N ALA A 118 24.49 -6.18 17.03
CA ALA A 118 24.76 -5.45 18.25
C ALA A 118 26.03 -4.59 18.11
N PRO A 119 26.12 -3.43 18.80
CA PRO A 119 27.36 -2.66 18.88
C PRO A 119 28.51 -3.52 19.41
N LEU A 120 29.73 -3.36 18.87
CA LEU A 120 30.91 -4.19 19.22
C LEU A 120 31.16 -4.33 20.73
N ALA A 121 30.85 -3.30 21.52
CA ALA A 121 31.03 -3.31 22.98
C ALA A 121 30.02 -4.20 23.73
N GLU A 122 28.90 -4.55 23.09
CA GLU A 122 27.76 -5.26 23.67
C GLU A 122 27.46 -6.57 22.94
N VAL A 123 28.28 -6.96 21.95
CA VAL A 123 27.99 -8.11 21.08
C VAL A 123 27.70 -9.35 21.92
N ASP A 124 28.50 -9.64 22.94
CA ASP A 124 28.42 -10.83 23.80
C ASP A 124 27.31 -10.81 24.86
N ASP A 125 26.67 -9.66 25.07
CA ASP A 125 25.60 -9.54 26.06
C ASP A 125 24.25 -10.01 25.51
N PHE A 126 24.07 -9.96 24.18
CA PHE A 126 22.78 -10.16 23.52
C PHE A 126 22.79 -11.36 22.56
N TYR A 127 21.72 -12.16 22.62
CA TYR A 127 21.53 -13.30 21.70
C TYR A 127 20.47 -13.04 20.64
N SER A 128 19.58 -12.07 20.88
CA SER A 128 18.51 -11.73 19.94
C SER A 128 18.14 -10.26 20.00
N ILE A 129 17.86 -9.67 18.84
CA ILE A 129 17.42 -8.28 18.68
C ILE A 129 16.13 -8.28 17.86
N GLY A 130 15.04 -7.82 18.47
CA GLY A 130 13.79 -7.53 17.78
C GLY A 130 13.76 -6.08 17.32
N THR A 131 13.42 -5.81 16.06
CA THR A 131 13.04 -4.49 15.56
C THR A 131 11.61 -4.51 15.07
N THR A 132 10.74 -3.67 15.63
CA THR A 132 9.35 -3.51 15.16
C THR A 132 9.17 -2.16 14.48
N LEU A 133 8.72 -2.18 13.23
CA LEU A 133 8.40 -1.02 12.41
C LEU A 133 6.88 -0.78 12.42
N THR A 134 6.42 0.42 12.75
CA THR A 134 4.98 0.78 12.79
C THR A 134 4.68 2.06 12.02
N GLY A 135 3.39 2.30 11.71
CA GLY A 135 2.91 3.44 10.95
C GLY A 135 2.51 3.03 9.55
N TRP A 136 1.21 2.88 9.32
CA TRP A 136 0.71 2.50 8.00
C TRP A 136 0.43 3.76 7.15
N PRO A 137 0.77 3.75 5.84
CA PRO A 137 1.31 2.61 5.08
C PRO A 137 2.84 2.49 5.00
N PHE A 138 3.63 3.52 5.30
CA PHE A 138 5.06 3.57 4.94
C PHE A 138 6.06 3.37 6.08
N ARG A 139 5.60 2.89 7.24
CA ARG A 139 6.38 2.67 8.47
C ARG A 139 7.09 3.94 8.94
N ALA A 140 6.40 4.72 9.76
CA ALA A 140 6.88 5.99 10.30
C ALA A 140 7.77 5.86 11.55
N PHE A 141 7.69 4.76 12.31
CA PHE A 141 8.41 4.59 13.57
C PHE A 141 9.04 3.21 13.71
N ALA A 142 10.09 3.14 14.53
CA ALA A 142 10.72 1.87 14.92
C ALA A 142 10.89 1.78 16.45
N SER A 143 10.87 0.55 16.95
CA SER A 143 11.20 0.17 18.32
C SER A 143 12.12 -1.04 18.31
N GLU A 144 12.90 -1.21 19.37
CA GLU A 144 13.86 -2.30 19.49
C GLU A 144 13.69 -3.03 20.83
N SER A 145 13.77 -4.37 20.80
CA SER A 145 13.77 -5.25 21.98
C SER A 145 15.03 -6.10 21.99
N TRP A 146 15.88 -5.94 23.00
CA TRP A 146 17.19 -6.58 23.07
C TRP A 146 17.18 -7.68 24.15
N HIS A 147 17.44 -8.92 23.75
CA HIS A 147 17.35 -10.08 24.65
C HIS A 147 18.74 -10.54 25.09
N ARG A 148 19.00 -10.48 26.41
CA ARG A 148 20.28 -10.86 27.01
C ARG A 148 20.34 -12.35 27.35
N LEU A 149 21.53 -12.94 27.20
CA LEU A 149 21.78 -14.30 27.66
C LEU A 149 21.93 -14.28 29.19
N LYS A 150 21.09 -15.01 29.92
CA LYS A 150 21.24 -15.14 31.37
C LYS A 150 22.04 -16.40 31.68
N ASN A 151 23.07 -16.27 32.52
CA ASN A 151 23.78 -17.40 33.10
C ASN A 151 22.78 -18.25 33.89
N GLY A 152 22.32 -19.38 33.34
CA GLY A 152 21.35 -20.28 33.97
C GLY A 152 20.03 -20.50 33.21
N GLY A 153 19.88 -20.03 31.97
CA GLY A 153 18.80 -20.45 31.07
C GLY A 153 17.41 -19.82 31.28
N ALA A 154 17.20 -19.05 32.35
CA ALA A 154 15.99 -18.24 32.50
C ALA A 154 16.10 -16.96 31.66
N SER A 155 15.14 -16.68 30.76
CA SER A 155 15.15 -15.46 29.94
C SER A 155 15.17 -14.20 30.80
N ALA A 156 16.11 -13.29 30.56
CA ALA A 156 16.05 -11.95 31.13
C ALA A 156 14.89 -11.18 30.51
N LEU A 157 14.32 -10.23 31.25
CA LEU A 157 13.41 -9.25 30.65
C LEU A 157 14.16 -8.53 29.53
N PRO A 158 13.58 -8.40 28.33
CA PRO A 158 14.22 -7.68 27.23
C PRO A 158 14.48 -6.22 27.61
N GLU A 159 15.61 -5.71 27.15
CA GLU A 159 15.94 -4.30 27.22
C GLU A 159 15.29 -3.59 26.03
N PHE A 160 14.34 -2.70 26.31
CA PHE A 160 13.65 -1.95 25.26
C PHE A 160 14.39 -0.66 24.93
N ARG A 161 14.78 -0.48 23.66
CA ARG A 161 15.41 0.74 23.17
C ARG A 161 14.47 1.48 22.23
N CYS A 162 14.45 2.80 22.35
CA CYS A 162 13.54 3.68 21.62
C CYS A 162 12.06 3.23 21.70
N ALA A 163 11.64 2.68 22.84
CA ALA A 163 10.29 2.21 23.04
C ALA A 163 9.84 2.39 24.50
N THR A 164 8.54 2.57 24.72
CA THR A 164 7.94 2.47 26.05
C THR A 164 7.16 1.17 26.15
N HIS A 165 7.52 0.34 27.13
CA HIS A 165 6.78 -0.88 27.47
C HIS A 165 5.56 -0.53 28.31
N LEU A 166 4.38 -0.95 27.84
CA LEU A 166 3.12 -0.73 28.53
C LEU A 166 2.62 -1.96 29.29
N GLY A 167 3.22 -3.13 29.03
CA GLY A 167 2.83 -4.40 29.63
C GLY A 167 2.83 -5.54 28.63
N VAL A 168 2.26 -6.67 29.05
CA VAL A 168 2.14 -7.89 28.23
C VAL A 168 0.67 -8.15 27.95
N VAL A 169 0.31 -8.32 26.68
CA VAL A 169 -1.04 -8.69 26.24
C VAL A 169 -0.93 -9.98 25.43
N ASP A 170 -1.64 -11.03 25.84
CA ASP A 170 -1.60 -12.36 25.21
C ASP A 170 -0.17 -12.94 25.07
N GLY A 171 0.68 -12.69 26.07
CA GLY A 171 2.07 -13.15 26.07
C GLY A 171 3.01 -12.36 25.15
N ARG A 172 2.55 -11.25 24.55
CA ARG A 172 3.35 -10.37 23.71
C ARG A 172 3.58 -9.02 24.40
N ASP A 173 4.80 -8.50 24.30
CA ASP A 173 5.14 -7.18 24.82
C ASP A 173 4.46 -6.08 24.00
N LEU A 174 3.74 -5.20 24.70
CA LEU A 174 3.09 -4.04 24.12
C LEU A 174 4.03 -2.83 24.18
N LEU A 175 4.58 -2.45 23.03
CA LEU A 175 5.58 -1.40 22.88
C LEU A 175 5.02 -0.20 22.12
N ILE A 176 5.27 1.02 22.63
CA ILE A 176 5.11 2.26 21.85
C ILE A 176 6.47 2.62 21.25
N PRO A 177 6.62 2.68 19.91
CA PRO A 177 7.88 3.05 19.27
C PRO A 177 8.12 4.56 19.27
N HIS A 178 9.36 4.95 19.53
CA HIS A 178 9.81 6.35 19.61
C HIS A 178 10.85 6.72 18.56
N ARG A 179 11.45 5.77 17.85
CA ARG A 179 12.50 6.07 16.86
C ARG A 179 11.86 6.56 15.55
N PRO A 180 11.96 7.85 15.19
CA PRO A 180 11.31 8.35 13.99
C PRO A 180 12.04 7.88 12.73
N LEU A 181 11.29 7.42 11.74
CA LEU A 181 11.80 7.12 10.40
C LEU A 181 11.39 8.28 9.50
N VAL A 182 12.31 9.23 9.28
CA VAL A 182 12.02 10.50 8.58
C VAL A 182 11.34 10.27 7.23
N ALA A 183 11.82 9.30 6.45
CA ALA A 183 11.22 8.95 5.16
C ALA A 183 9.77 8.45 5.30
N GLY A 184 9.52 7.55 6.25
CA GLY A 184 8.19 7.03 6.54
C GLY A 184 7.23 8.10 7.05
N ILE A 185 7.69 8.97 7.96
CA ILE A 185 6.90 10.11 8.48
C ILE A 185 6.48 11.05 7.36
N VAL A 186 7.41 11.43 6.47
CA VAL A 186 7.12 12.34 5.36
C VAL A 186 6.14 11.69 4.38
N ALA A 187 6.33 10.41 4.05
CA ALA A 187 5.45 9.67 3.15
C ALA A 187 4.03 9.49 3.74
N ASP A 188 3.92 9.09 5.00
CA ASP A 188 2.63 8.94 5.70
C ASP A 188 1.93 10.29 5.84
N LEU A 189 2.65 11.36 6.18
CA LEU A 189 2.07 12.70 6.28
C LEU A 189 1.52 13.16 4.92
N ALA A 190 2.27 12.96 3.83
CA ALA A 190 1.81 13.30 2.49
C ALA A 190 0.57 12.49 2.10
N PHE A 191 0.58 11.18 2.37
CA PHE A 191 -0.54 10.28 2.10
C PHE A 191 -1.79 10.67 2.88
N TRP A 192 -1.70 10.80 4.20
CA TRP A 192 -2.85 11.09 5.05
C TRP A 192 -3.37 12.53 4.91
N THR A 193 -2.49 13.49 4.60
CA THR A 193 -2.92 14.86 4.23
C THR A 193 -3.72 14.83 2.92
N SER A 194 -3.25 14.10 1.92
CA SER A 194 -3.95 13.95 0.63
C SER A 194 -5.28 13.21 0.79
N ALA A 195 -5.30 12.14 1.58
CA ALA A 195 -6.51 11.39 1.88
C ALA A 195 -7.53 12.24 2.66
N SER A 196 -7.10 13.00 3.66
CA SER A 196 -7.96 13.92 4.43
C SER A 196 -8.52 15.04 3.54
N TRP A 197 -7.67 15.60 2.68
CA TRP A 197 -8.10 16.58 1.68
C TRP A 197 -9.13 15.98 0.73
N ALA A 198 -8.88 14.78 0.19
CA ALA A 198 -9.83 14.09 -0.66
C ALA A 198 -11.16 13.84 0.09
N ALA A 199 -11.12 13.28 1.29
CA ALA A 199 -12.32 12.95 2.07
C ALA A 199 -13.23 14.17 2.36
N VAL A 200 -12.66 15.37 2.52
CA VAL A 200 -13.43 16.59 2.83
C VAL A 200 -13.68 17.45 1.60
N ALA A 201 -12.65 17.75 0.82
CA ALA A 201 -12.74 18.62 -0.33
C ALA A 201 -13.50 17.96 -1.49
N PHE A 202 -13.37 16.64 -1.67
CA PHE A 202 -14.04 15.93 -2.77
C PHE A 202 -15.57 15.92 -2.62
N PRO A 203 -16.18 15.58 -1.46
CA PRO A 203 -17.62 15.69 -1.30
C PRO A 203 -18.13 17.12 -1.43
N LEU A 204 -17.37 18.11 -0.95
CA LEU A 204 -17.73 19.52 -1.11
C LEU A 204 -17.68 19.96 -2.58
N ALA A 205 -16.64 19.55 -3.32
CA ALA A 205 -16.53 19.78 -4.75
C ALA A 205 -17.66 19.08 -5.52
N LEU A 206 -17.99 17.84 -5.16
CA LEU A 206 -19.12 17.10 -5.71
C LEU A 206 -20.46 17.78 -5.41
N ARG A 207 -20.67 18.25 -4.18
CA ARG A 207 -21.90 18.99 -3.79
C ARG A 207 -22.01 20.30 -4.55
N ARG A 208 -20.91 21.04 -4.72
CA ARG A 208 -20.87 22.27 -5.52
C ARG A 208 -21.21 21.99 -6.97
N ARG A 209 -20.57 20.99 -7.59
CA ARG A 209 -20.91 20.51 -8.95
C ARG A 209 -22.35 20.05 -9.07
N LYS A 210 -22.87 19.34 -8.06
CA LYS A 210 -24.27 18.89 -8.04
C LYS A 210 -25.23 20.08 -8.01
N ARG A 211 -24.95 21.10 -7.18
CA ARG A 211 -25.73 22.34 -7.14
C ARG A 211 -25.71 23.06 -8.49
N GLU A 212 -24.53 23.22 -9.11
CA GLU A 212 -24.39 23.79 -10.46
C GLU A 212 -25.23 23.02 -11.49
N LYS A 213 -25.16 21.69 -11.48
CA LYS A 213 -25.91 20.80 -12.38
C LYS A 213 -27.43 20.97 -12.26
N TYR A 214 -27.95 21.20 -11.05
CA TYR A 214 -29.38 21.43 -10.82
C TYR A 214 -29.78 22.91 -10.90
N GLY A 215 -28.93 23.76 -11.47
CA GLY A 215 -29.21 25.20 -11.58
C GLY A 215 -29.27 25.92 -10.23
N LYS A 216 -28.67 25.38 -9.17
CA LYS A 216 -28.64 26.04 -7.85
C LYS A 216 -27.35 26.83 -7.68
N CYS A 217 -27.41 27.95 -6.95
CA CYS A 217 -26.23 28.69 -6.55
C CYS A 217 -25.28 27.79 -5.74
N VAL A 218 -23.99 27.79 -6.10
CA VAL A 218 -22.95 26.99 -5.42
C VAL A 218 -22.84 27.29 -3.93
N ASP A 219 -23.07 28.54 -3.57
CA ASP A 219 -22.85 29.05 -2.21
C ASP A 219 -24.10 28.87 -1.35
N CYS A 220 -25.15 29.66 -1.60
CA CYS A 220 -26.38 29.64 -0.81
C CYS A 220 -27.38 28.53 -1.17
N GLY A 221 -27.25 27.88 -2.33
CA GLY A 221 -28.16 26.83 -2.76
C GLY A 221 -29.50 27.28 -3.35
N HIS A 222 -29.72 28.59 -3.53
CA HIS A 222 -30.90 29.15 -4.18
C HIS A 222 -31.08 28.58 -5.59
N ALA A 223 -32.30 28.16 -5.94
CA ALA A 223 -32.61 27.65 -7.27
C ALA A 223 -32.65 28.80 -8.27
N LEU A 224 -31.75 28.79 -9.25
CA LEU A 224 -31.79 29.68 -10.40
C LEU A 224 -32.76 29.05 -11.40
N ASP A 225 -33.65 29.86 -11.97
CA ASP A 225 -34.63 29.39 -12.94
C ASP A 225 -33.93 28.66 -14.10
N PRO A 226 -34.13 27.34 -14.26
CA PRO A 226 -33.49 26.56 -15.31
C PRO A 226 -33.98 26.94 -16.71
N HIS A 227 -35.09 27.67 -16.82
CA HIS A 227 -35.68 28.11 -18.10
C HIS A 227 -35.33 29.56 -18.46
N ALA A 228 -34.65 30.30 -17.57
CA ALA A 228 -34.22 31.66 -17.88
C ALA A 228 -33.22 31.65 -19.05
N VAL A 229 -33.58 32.33 -20.14
CA VAL A 229 -32.75 32.46 -21.36
C VAL A 229 -31.41 33.15 -21.07
N THR A 230 -31.35 34.00 -20.03
CA THR A 230 -30.15 34.74 -19.64
C THR A 230 -29.83 34.44 -18.18
N ARG A 231 -28.66 33.82 -17.94
CA ARG A 231 -28.19 33.57 -16.57
C ARG A 231 -27.79 34.92 -15.94
N LEU A 232 -28.36 35.23 -14.77
CA LEU A 232 -27.98 36.42 -14.02
C LEU A 232 -26.48 36.39 -13.69
N PRO A 233 -25.76 37.52 -13.77
CA PRO A 233 -24.33 37.58 -13.44
C PRO A 233 -24.05 37.42 -11.95
N ARG A 234 -25.07 37.61 -11.10
CA ARG A 234 -25.00 37.48 -9.64
C ARG A 234 -26.19 36.70 -9.13
N CYS A 235 -26.00 35.95 -8.06
CA CYS A 235 -27.10 35.28 -7.37
C CYS A 235 -27.98 36.34 -6.66
N PRO A 236 -29.32 36.28 -6.78
CA PRO A 236 -30.21 37.27 -6.19
C PRO A 236 -30.22 37.24 -4.65
N GLU A 237 -29.97 36.09 -4.04
CA GLU A 237 -29.98 35.93 -2.57
C GLU A 237 -28.67 36.37 -1.93
N CYS A 238 -27.54 35.77 -2.33
CA CYS A 238 -26.26 36.00 -1.67
C CYS A 238 -25.36 37.02 -2.38
N GLY A 239 -25.77 37.55 -3.54
CA GLY A 239 -25.01 38.54 -4.30
C GLY A 239 -23.70 38.03 -4.90
N ILE A 240 -23.35 36.75 -4.70
CA ILE A 240 -22.10 36.19 -5.23
C ILE A 240 -22.12 36.24 -6.75
N SER A 241 -21.00 36.66 -7.35
CA SER A 241 -20.82 36.59 -8.80
C SER A 241 -20.93 35.14 -9.23
N LEU A 242 -21.96 34.83 -10.01
CA LEU A 242 -22.10 33.51 -10.58
C LEU A 242 -21.01 33.41 -11.66
N PRO A 243 -20.12 32.42 -11.58
CA PRO A 243 -19.13 32.23 -12.63
C PRO A 243 -19.89 32.11 -13.95
N HIS A 244 -19.53 32.96 -14.92
CA HIS A 244 -20.02 32.84 -16.28
C HIS A 244 -19.73 31.42 -16.70
N ASP A 245 -20.77 30.62 -16.98
CA ASP A 245 -20.60 29.19 -17.24
C ASP A 245 -19.76 29.05 -18.51
N PRO A 246 -18.45 28.77 -18.42
CA PRO A 246 -17.66 28.53 -19.62
C PRO A 246 -17.96 27.11 -20.13
N LEU A 247 -18.76 26.34 -19.37
CA LEU A 247 -18.87 24.89 -19.39
C LEU A 247 -20.33 24.44 -19.25
N GLY A 248 -21.22 24.98 -20.10
CA GLY A 248 -22.46 24.28 -20.48
C GLY A 248 -22.24 22.79 -20.88
N PHE A 249 -20.98 22.40 -21.09
CA PHE A 249 -20.39 21.07 -21.16
C PHE A 249 -20.52 20.12 -19.95
N VAL A 250 -20.94 20.55 -18.73
CA VAL A 250 -20.98 19.67 -17.53
C VAL A 250 -22.41 19.29 -17.07
N ARG A 251 -23.44 19.48 -17.92
CA ARG A 251 -24.50 18.44 -17.97
C ARG A 251 -23.76 17.16 -18.32
N SER A 252 -23.64 16.19 -17.39
CA SER A 252 -22.92 14.92 -17.58
C SER A 252 -23.07 14.49 -19.03
N PRO A 253 -22.10 14.82 -19.90
CA PRO A 253 -22.25 14.50 -21.30
C PRO A 253 -22.23 12.98 -21.33
N GLU A 254 -22.98 12.39 -22.26
CA GLU A 254 -22.78 10.99 -22.57
C GLU A 254 -21.27 10.76 -22.68
N MET A 255 -20.74 9.74 -21.99
CA MET A 255 -19.31 9.40 -22.06
C MET A 255 -18.90 9.40 -23.54
N HIS A 256 -17.82 10.09 -23.88
CA HIS A 256 -17.51 10.38 -25.28
C HIS A 256 -17.37 9.10 -26.12
N PHE A 257 -16.96 8.00 -25.48
CA PHE A 257 -16.69 6.71 -26.10
C PHE A 257 -17.32 5.53 -25.33
N GLN A 258 -18.61 5.59 -24.99
CA GLN A 258 -19.32 4.52 -24.26
C GLN A 258 -19.02 3.11 -24.77
N ASN A 259 -19.21 2.87 -26.07
CA ASN A 259 -18.96 1.54 -26.66
C ASN A 259 -17.52 1.08 -26.50
N ALA A 260 -16.54 2.00 -26.65
CA ALA A 260 -15.13 1.66 -26.47
C ALA A 260 -14.82 1.28 -25.01
N TYR A 261 -15.40 1.98 -24.05
CA TYR A 261 -15.19 1.65 -22.64
C TYR A 261 -15.85 0.34 -22.23
N VAL A 262 -17.02 0.00 -22.78
CA VAL A 262 -17.64 -1.32 -22.56
C VAL A 262 -16.72 -2.44 -23.04
N TRP A 263 -16.18 -2.32 -24.26
CA TRP A 263 -15.20 -3.28 -24.78
C TRP A 263 -13.92 -3.33 -23.95
N PHE A 264 -13.42 -2.17 -23.51
CA PHE A 264 -12.23 -2.10 -22.68
C PHE A 264 -12.41 -2.79 -21.32
N ILE A 265 -13.54 -2.53 -20.64
CA ILE A 265 -13.87 -3.18 -19.35
C ILE A 265 -14.05 -4.68 -19.55
N PHE A 266 -14.75 -5.09 -20.62
CA PHE A 266 -14.97 -6.49 -20.95
C PHE A 266 -13.66 -7.25 -21.15
N ILE A 267 -12.79 -6.75 -22.04
CA ILE A 267 -11.48 -7.36 -22.32
C ILE A 267 -10.60 -7.36 -21.05
N SER A 268 -10.59 -6.27 -20.30
CA SER A 268 -9.85 -6.21 -19.03
C SER A 268 -10.37 -7.18 -17.97
N SER A 269 -11.66 -7.52 -17.99
CA SER A 269 -12.24 -8.51 -17.08
C SER A 269 -11.91 -9.94 -17.51
N LEU A 270 -11.92 -10.21 -18.82
CA LEU A 270 -11.47 -11.49 -19.37
C LEU A 270 -10.01 -11.77 -19.01
N ASP A 271 -9.15 -10.76 -19.05
CA ASP A 271 -7.75 -10.86 -18.65
C ASP A 271 -7.62 -11.41 -17.22
N ILE A 272 -8.33 -10.81 -16.26
CA ILE A 272 -8.35 -11.26 -14.85
C ILE A 272 -8.82 -12.72 -14.74
N MET A 273 -9.89 -13.09 -15.44
CA MET A 273 -10.44 -14.45 -15.41
C MET A 273 -9.48 -15.48 -15.98
N LEU A 274 -8.78 -15.14 -17.07
CA LEU A 274 -7.81 -16.03 -17.71
C LEU A 274 -6.52 -16.14 -16.90
N THR A 275 -6.02 -15.03 -16.33
CA THR A 275 -4.89 -15.05 -15.40
C THR A 275 -5.21 -15.93 -14.19
N TRP A 276 -6.42 -15.80 -13.62
CA TRP A 276 -6.88 -16.68 -12.55
C TRP A 276 -6.83 -18.15 -12.97
N LYS A 277 -7.34 -18.48 -14.16
CA LYS A 277 -7.37 -19.86 -14.64
C LYS A 277 -5.98 -20.43 -14.94
N ILE A 278 -5.05 -19.63 -15.45
CA ILE A 278 -3.67 -20.06 -15.71
C ILE A 278 -2.94 -20.32 -14.38
N LEU A 279 -3.12 -19.45 -13.39
CA LEU A 279 -2.50 -19.64 -12.06
C LEU A 279 -3.08 -20.85 -11.32
N ASP A 280 -4.38 -21.13 -11.48
CA ASP A 280 -5.05 -22.36 -10.99
C ASP A 280 -4.48 -23.65 -11.62
N MET A 281 -3.84 -23.55 -12.79
CA MET A 281 -3.17 -24.66 -13.48
C MET A 281 -1.65 -24.70 -13.21
N ASN A 282 -1.19 -24.13 -12.10
CA ASN A 282 0.24 -24.01 -11.73
C ASN A 282 1.08 -23.21 -12.76
N GLY A 283 0.45 -22.36 -13.57
CA GLY A 283 1.18 -21.45 -14.47
C GLY A 283 1.95 -20.38 -13.69
N VAL A 284 3.04 -19.87 -14.27
CA VAL A 284 3.84 -18.79 -13.68
C VAL A 284 3.47 -17.46 -14.35
N GLU A 285 3.22 -16.42 -13.54
CA GLU A 285 2.96 -15.07 -14.03
C GLU A 285 4.22 -14.45 -14.63
N VAL A 286 4.23 -14.23 -15.95
CA VAL A 286 5.39 -13.67 -16.68
C VAL A 286 5.53 -12.15 -16.44
N ASN A 287 4.44 -11.47 -16.05
CA ASN A 287 4.48 -10.03 -15.78
C ASN A 287 5.05 -9.76 -14.36
N PRO A 288 6.25 -9.16 -14.23
CA PRO A 288 6.90 -8.98 -12.94
C PRO A 288 6.10 -8.07 -11.99
N VAL A 289 5.35 -7.11 -12.54
CA VAL A 289 4.51 -6.20 -11.73
C VAL A 289 3.31 -6.94 -11.16
N ALA A 290 2.67 -7.80 -11.95
CA ALA A 290 1.57 -8.63 -11.48
C ALA A 290 2.05 -9.64 -10.45
N ALA A 291 3.20 -10.27 -10.68
CA ALA A 291 3.81 -11.19 -9.73
C ALA A 291 4.12 -10.52 -8.38
N LEU A 292 4.64 -9.28 -8.36
CA LEU A 292 4.86 -8.53 -7.12
C LEU A 292 3.55 -8.31 -6.34
N ILE A 293 2.50 -7.87 -7.03
CA ILE A 293 1.21 -7.59 -6.40
C ILE A 293 0.56 -8.88 -5.89
N ILE A 294 0.64 -9.97 -6.65
CA ILE A 294 0.10 -11.28 -6.24
C ILE A 294 0.88 -11.82 -5.03
N ASN A 295 2.21 -11.69 -5.01
CA ASN A 295 3.01 -12.18 -3.90
C ASN A 295 2.72 -11.41 -2.61
N ASP A 296 2.56 -10.09 -2.68
CA ASP A 296 2.34 -9.28 -1.49
C ASP A 296 0.87 -9.33 -1.02
N TRP A 297 -0.10 -9.25 -1.95
CA TRP A 297 -1.52 -8.97 -1.64
C TRP A 297 -2.47 -10.09 -2.11
N GLY A 298 -1.91 -11.18 -2.65
CA GLY A 298 -2.66 -12.28 -3.22
C GLY A 298 -3.45 -11.89 -4.47
N MET A 299 -4.33 -12.80 -4.86
CA MET A 299 -5.20 -12.64 -6.03
C MET A 299 -6.14 -11.42 -5.92
N GLN A 300 -6.60 -11.10 -4.70
CA GLN A 300 -7.45 -9.94 -4.47
C GLN A 300 -6.73 -8.62 -4.78
N GLY A 301 -5.43 -8.54 -4.44
CA GLY A 301 -4.60 -7.39 -4.80
C GLY A 301 -4.48 -7.19 -6.31
N ALA A 302 -4.29 -8.27 -7.06
CA ALA A 302 -4.20 -8.21 -8.52
C ALA A 302 -5.51 -7.72 -9.16
N VAL A 303 -6.65 -8.22 -8.68
CA VAL A 303 -7.98 -7.78 -9.13
C VAL A 303 -8.18 -6.30 -8.86
N ALA A 304 -7.90 -5.85 -7.64
CA ALA A 304 -8.04 -4.44 -7.25
C ALA A 304 -7.13 -3.53 -8.08
N PHE A 305 -5.89 -3.94 -8.31
CA PHE A 305 -4.93 -3.21 -9.14
C PHE A 305 -5.42 -3.06 -10.58
N LYS A 306 -5.93 -4.14 -11.19
CA LYS A 306 -6.45 -4.10 -12.57
C LYS A 306 -7.66 -3.15 -12.68
N PHE A 307 -8.61 -3.22 -11.74
CA PHE A 307 -9.75 -2.30 -11.72
C PHE A 307 -9.31 -0.84 -11.54
N ALA A 308 -8.33 -0.57 -10.68
CA ALA A 308 -7.78 0.78 -10.51
C ALA A 308 -7.15 1.31 -11.80
N LEU A 309 -6.39 0.47 -12.51
CA LEU A 309 -5.78 0.80 -13.80
C LEU A 309 -6.85 1.07 -14.87
N VAL A 310 -7.87 0.21 -14.98
CA VAL A 310 -9.00 0.39 -15.90
C VAL A 310 -9.71 1.72 -15.63
N MET A 311 -10.02 2.01 -14.37
CA MET A 311 -10.65 3.27 -13.99
C MET A 311 -9.77 4.47 -14.35
N TRP A 312 -8.48 4.40 -14.06
CA TRP A 312 -7.51 5.46 -14.39
C TRP A 312 -7.47 5.75 -15.90
N VAL A 313 -7.39 4.71 -16.73
CA VAL A 313 -7.37 4.84 -18.18
C VAL A 313 -8.66 5.48 -18.70
N ILE A 314 -9.82 5.08 -18.20
CA ILE A 314 -11.11 5.69 -18.58
C ILE A 314 -11.14 7.18 -18.22
N VAL A 315 -10.68 7.54 -17.02
CA VAL A 315 -10.60 8.94 -16.58
C VAL A 315 -9.65 9.75 -17.47
N MET A 316 -8.49 9.20 -17.85
CA MET A 316 -7.53 9.84 -18.74
C MET A 316 -8.10 10.02 -20.16
N CYS A 317 -8.78 9.01 -20.71
CA CYS A 317 -9.47 9.10 -21.99
C CYS A 317 -10.51 10.21 -21.99
N GLU A 318 -11.31 10.34 -20.93
CA GLU A 318 -12.29 11.43 -20.82
C GLU A 318 -11.66 12.81 -20.63
N LEU A 319 -10.57 12.91 -19.87
CA LEU A 319 -9.84 14.15 -19.71
C LEU A 319 -9.27 14.62 -21.06
N LEU A 320 -8.65 13.71 -21.81
CA LEU A 320 -8.10 14.00 -23.12
C LEU A 320 -9.18 14.25 -24.16
N ALA A 321 -10.31 13.54 -24.14
CA ALA A 321 -11.42 13.77 -25.05
C ALA A 321 -11.94 15.22 -24.97
N ARG A 322 -11.95 15.77 -23.74
CA ARG A 322 -12.32 17.17 -23.48
C ARG A 322 -11.29 18.18 -23.97
N LEU A 323 -10.01 17.80 -24.05
CA LEU A 323 -8.95 18.67 -24.58
C LEU A 323 -8.85 18.56 -26.12
N ARG A 324 -8.83 17.34 -26.64
CA ARG A 324 -8.70 16.99 -28.06
C ARG A 324 -9.41 15.65 -28.32
N ARG A 325 -10.60 15.70 -28.93
CA ARG A 325 -11.44 14.50 -29.18
C ARG A 325 -10.71 13.39 -29.95
N SER A 326 -9.87 13.74 -30.92
CA SER A 326 -9.09 12.77 -31.70
C SER A 326 -8.08 12.01 -30.84
N ALA A 327 -7.38 12.70 -29.92
CA ALA A 327 -6.41 12.09 -29.01
C ALA A 327 -7.09 11.14 -28.01
N GLY A 328 -8.25 11.52 -27.46
CA GLY A 328 -9.03 10.65 -26.58
C GLY A 328 -9.51 9.38 -27.28
N ARG A 329 -9.96 9.50 -28.55
CA ARG A 329 -10.39 8.34 -29.35
C ARG A 329 -9.22 7.40 -29.65
N PHE A 330 -8.08 7.95 -30.03
CA PHE A 330 -6.86 7.16 -30.27
C PHE A 330 -6.43 6.41 -29.00
N LEU A 331 -6.42 7.10 -27.85
CA LEU A 331 -6.04 6.47 -26.57
C LEU A 331 -7.00 5.36 -26.17
N ALA A 332 -8.32 5.55 -26.34
CA ALA A 332 -9.31 4.54 -26.02
C ALA A 332 -9.16 3.28 -26.88
N ILE A 333 -8.93 3.43 -28.19
CA ILE A 333 -8.69 2.31 -29.11
C ILE A 333 -7.36 1.61 -28.76
N ALA A 334 -6.29 2.38 -28.52
CA ALA A 334 -5.00 1.83 -28.14
C ALA A 334 -5.09 1.03 -26.82
N ALA A 335 -5.83 1.52 -25.83
CA ALA A 335 -6.04 0.83 -24.56
C ALA A 335 -6.76 -0.52 -24.73
N ILE A 336 -7.77 -0.58 -25.62
CA ILE A 336 -8.46 -1.83 -25.99
C ILE A 336 -7.47 -2.81 -26.62
N ILE A 337 -6.71 -2.37 -27.65
CA ILE A 337 -5.76 -3.22 -28.37
C ILE A 337 -4.69 -3.76 -27.42
N ILE A 338 -4.07 -2.89 -26.62
CA ILE A 338 -3.02 -3.28 -25.67
C ILE A 338 -3.58 -4.27 -24.63
N SER A 339 -4.81 -4.07 -24.15
CA SER A 339 -5.43 -4.97 -23.17
C SER A 339 -5.90 -6.29 -23.77
N ALA A 340 -6.11 -6.35 -25.09
CA ALA A 340 -6.49 -7.58 -25.78
C ALA A 340 -5.31 -8.53 -26.00
N LEU A 341 -4.07 -8.02 -26.06
CA LEU A 341 -2.90 -8.85 -26.34
C LEU A 341 -2.70 -9.97 -25.29
N PRO A 342 -2.73 -9.70 -23.97
CA PRO A 342 -2.60 -10.76 -22.97
C PRO A 342 -3.76 -11.75 -23.03
N VAL A 343 -5.00 -11.28 -23.23
CA VAL A 343 -6.19 -12.12 -23.35
C VAL A 343 -6.05 -13.12 -24.50
N VAL A 344 -5.65 -12.64 -25.70
CA VAL A 344 -5.44 -13.49 -26.87
C VAL A 344 -4.31 -14.49 -26.62
N TRP A 345 -3.22 -14.06 -26.01
CA TRP A 345 -2.10 -14.93 -25.65
C TRP A 345 -2.50 -16.02 -24.65
N SER A 346 -3.20 -15.65 -23.58
CA SER A 346 -3.71 -16.58 -22.57
C SER A 346 -4.70 -17.59 -23.15
N LEU A 347 -5.59 -17.15 -24.03
CA LEU A 347 -6.50 -18.07 -24.75
C LEU A 347 -5.72 -19.02 -25.66
N ALA A 348 -4.71 -18.53 -26.38
CA ALA A 348 -3.87 -19.36 -27.23
C ALA A 348 -3.11 -20.41 -26.40
N LEU A 349 -2.53 -20.02 -25.26
CA LEU A 349 -1.86 -20.94 -24.33
C LEU A 349 -2.79 -22.00 -23.77
N LEU A 350 -3.98 -21.61 -23.29
CA LEU A 350 -4.97 -22.55 -22.76
C LEU A 350 -5.45 -23.52 -23.85
N THR A 351 -5.73 -23.01 -25.05
CA THR A 351 -6.13 -23.83 -26.20
C THR A 351 -5.01 -24.82 -26.54
N LEU A 352 -3.78 -24.33 -26.69
CA LEU A 352 -2.61 -25.14 -27.01
C LEU A 352 -2.37 -26.23 -25.96
N HIS A 353 -2.46 -25.90 -24.67
CA HIS A 353 -2.34 -26.85 -23.56
C HIS A 353 -3.46 -27.91 -23.58
N THR A 354 -4.70 -27.52 -23.89
CA THR A 354 -5.82 -28.48 -23.95
C THR A 354 -5.75 -29.43 -25.14
N PHE A 355 -5.22 -29.00 -26.28
CA PHE A 355 -5.18 -29.81 -27.51
C PHE A 355 -3.86 -30.57 -27.72
N MET A 356 -2.74 -30.10 -27.15
CA MET A 356 -1.42 -30.71 -27.32
C MET A 356 -0.71 -30.92 -25.98
N PRO A 357 -1.26 -31.74 -25.06
CA PRO A 357 -0.65 -31.98 -23.75
C PRO A 357 0.76 -32.58 -23.87
N SER A 358 1.00 -33.43 -24.88
CA SER A 358 2.28 -34.12 -25.09
C SER A 358 3.45 -33.23 -25.51
N VAL A 359 3.22 -31.93 -25.79
CA VAL A 359 4.28 -30.97 -26.14
C VAL A 359 4.84 -30.29 -24.89
N PHE A 360 4.13 -30.38 -23.76
CA PHE A 360 4.46 -29.68 -22.51
C PHE A 360 4.80 -30.62 -21.33
N GLU A 361 4.72 -31.94 -21.53
CA GLU A 361 5.45 -32.94 -20.73
C GLU A 361 6.91 -32.99 -21.20
#